data_AF-C0Q4T2-F1
#
_entry.id   AF-C0Q4T2-F1
#
_cell.length_a   1.000
_cell.length_b   1.000
_cell.length_c   1.000
_cell.angle_alpha   90.00
_cell.angle_beta   90.00
_cell.angle_gamma   90.00
#
_symmetry.space_group_name_H-M   'P 1'
#
loop_
_entity.id
_entity.type
_entity.pdbx_description
1 polymer ?
#
loop_
_entity_poly.entity_id
_entity_poly.type
_entity_poly.pdbx_seq_one_letter_code
_entity_poly.pdbx_strand_id
1 'polypeptide(L)'
;MGWIRLIHFTTAYIFTVALLFRIYWACVGNEYAREMFLVPFWRRAWRKGVISEIRWYFFLEKEAHRYYGHNPVAGLAVMFYFWMSVLMVCSGFALYGEGLGTDSWAYQWFGWMIRLTGNDSLALHFWHRLGMWFIIAFVIAHVYTAIREDIMSRQSVISVMISGWRWFR
;
A
#
# COMPACT_ATOMS: atom_id res chain seq x y z
N MET A 1 -3.50 13.08 -26.91
CA MET A 1 -2.92 13.18 -25.55
C MET A 1 -3.94 13.44 -24.44
N GLY A 2 -5.14 14.02 -24.70
CA GLY A 2 -6.15 14.26 -23.65
C GLY A 2 -6.77 13.00 -23.03
N TRP A 3 -6.94 11.93 -23.84
CA TRP A 3 -7.52 10.66 -23.37
C TRP A 3 -6.73 10.00 -22.23
N ILE A 4 -5.40 10.05 -22.26
CA ILE A 4 -4.55 9.46 -21.21
C ILE A 4 -4.78 10.18 -19.87
N ARG A 5 -4.89 11.51 -19.89
CA ARG A 5 -5.20 12.31 -18.70
C ARG A 5 -6.59 12.00 -18.17
N LEU A 6 -7.58 11.92 -19.06
CA LEU A 6 -8.96 11.58 -18.68
C LEU A 6 -9.03 10.21 -18.01
N ILE A 7 -8.41 9.20 -18.62
CA ILE A 7 -8.35 7.84 -18.07
C ILE A 7 -7.67 7.87 -16.70
N HIS A 8 -6.51 8.51 -16.59
CA HIS A 8 -5.78 8.63 -15.32
C HIS A 8 -6.64 9.24 -14.21
N PHE A 9 -7.30 10.38 -14.46
CA PHE A 9 -8.17 11.02 -13.46
C PHE A 9 -9.37 10.14 -13.11
N THR A 10 -10.01 9.52 -14.10
CA THR A 10 -11.15 8.63 -13.87
C THR A 10 -10.75 7.42 -13.01
N THR A 11 -9.61 6.80 -13.33
CA THR A 11 -9.07 5.70 -12.52
C THR A 11 -8.66 6.14 -11.13
N ALA A 12 -8.18 7.38 -10.96
CA ALA A 12 -7.83 7.93 -9.66
C ALA A 12 -9.06 8.11 -8.75
N TYR A 13 -10.21 8.52 -9.30
CA TYR A 13 -11.47 8.56 -8.55
C TYR A 13 -11.91 7.18 -8.10
N ILE A 14 -11.92 6.19 -9.00
CA ILE A 14 -12.29 4.80 -8.68
C ILE A 14 -11.34 4.24 -7.60
N PHE A 15 -10.04 4.45 -7.76
CA PHE A 15 -9.03 4.03 -6.80
C PHE A 15 -9.23 4.69 -5.43
N THR A 16 -9.55 5.99 -5.40
CA THR A 16 -9.82 6.71 -4.16
C THR A 16 -11.03 6.15 -3.43
N VAL A 17 -12.14 5.89 -4.14
CA VAL A 17 -13.34 5.30 -3.54
C VAL A 17 -13.04 3.90 -2.98
N ALA A 18 -12.31 3.07 -3.73
CA ALA A 18 -11.89 1.75 -3.27
C ALA A 18 -10.97 1.83 -2.03
N LEU A 19 -10.06 2.81 -2.00
CA LEU A 19 -9.18 3.05 -0.86
C LEU A 19 -9.98 3.49 0.36
N LEU A 20 -10.92 4.43 0.22
CA LEU A 20 -11.80 4.89 1.30
C LEU A 20 -12.66 3.75 1.85
N PHE A 21 -13.25 2.93 0.99
CA PHE A 21 -13.98 1.73 1.40
C PHE A 21 -13.09 0.79 2.21
N ARG A 22 -11.84 0.61 1.77
CA ARG A 22 -10.88 -0.26 2.47
C ARG A 22 -10.43 0.31 3.81
N ILE A 23 -10.28 1.63 3.93
CA ILE A 23 -10.02 2.33 5.20
C ILE A 23 -11.20 2.12 6.15
N TYR A 24 -12.41 2.35 5.67
CA TYR A 24 -13.63 2.13 6.45
C TYR A 24 -13.71 0.69 6.97
N TRP A 25 -13.47 -0.30 6.10
CA TRP A 25 -13.48 -1.71 6.50
C TRP A 25 -12.36 -2.07 7.47
N ALA A 26 -11.21 -1.40 7.40
CA ALA A 26 -10.14 -1.62 8.37
C ALA A 26 -10.47 -1.04 9.76
N CYS A 27 -11.27 0.02 9.83
CA CYS A 27 -11.75 0.60 11.09
C CYS A 27 -12.90 -0.22 11.71
N VAL A 28 -13.86 -0.68 10.89
CA VAL A 28 -15.08 -1.37 11.34
C VAL A 28 -14.93 -2.90 11.38
N GLY A 29 -13.97 -3.45 10.63
CA GLY A 29 -13.78 -4.88 10.45
C GLY A 29 -13.09 -5.60 11.61
N ASN A 30 -12.84 -6.89 11.38
CA ASN A 30 -12.30 -7.83 12.37
C ASN A 30 -10.87 -7.48 12.83
N GLU A 31 -10.38 -8.09 13.92
CA GLU A 31 -9.04 -7.84 14.47
C GLU A 31 -7.91 -8.00 13.42
N TYR A 32 -8.06 -8.95 12.49
CA TYR A 32 -7.15 -9.16 11.36
C TYR A 32 -7.20 -8.07 10.29
N ALA A 33 -8.33 -7.36 10.15
CA ALA A 33 -8.45 -6.18 9.28
C ALA A 33 -7.79 -4.95 9.93
N ARG A 34 -7.80 -4.87 11.27
CA ARG A 34 -7.12 -3.83 12.06
C ARG A 34 -5.61 -4.02 12.17
N GLU A 35 -5.12 -5.26 12.10
CA GLU A 35 -3.67 -5.56 12.09
C GLU A 35 -2.92 -4.91 10.90
N MET A 36 -3.62 -4.51 9.84
CA MET A 36 -3.03 -3.76 8.71
C MET A 36 -2.67 -2.31 9.06
N PHE A 37 -3.31 -1.73 10.10
CA PHE A 37 -3.10 -0.33 10.54
C PHE A 37 -2.25 -0.22 11.80
N LEU A 38 -2.36 -1.19 12.72
CA LEU A 38 -1.67 -1.19 14.01
C LEU A 38 -0.64 -2.32 14.05
N VAL A 39 0.44 -2.14 13.30
CA VAL A 39 1.60 -3.02 13.42
C VAL A 39 2.16 -2.88 14.86
N PRO A 40 2.20 -3.95 15.67
CA PRO A 40 2.59 -3.85 17.08
C PRO A 40 4.12 -3.77 17.23
N PHE A 41 4.72 -2.66 16.78
CA PHE A 41 6.16 -2.37 16.89
C PHE A 41 6.71 -2.54 18.33
N TRP A 42 5.85 -2.30 19.31
CA TRP A 42 6.17 -2.37 20.73
C TRP A 42 6.37 -3.79 21.25
N ARG A 43 5.84 -4.82 20.57
CA ARG A 43 5.99 -6.22 21.02
C ARG A 43 7.35 -6.78 20.62
N ARG A 44 8.15 -7.22 21.60
CA ARG A 44 9.47 -7.86 21.36
C ARG A 44 9.36 -9.11 20.47
N ALA A 45 8.26 -9.86 20.58
CA ALA A 45 7.98 -11.01 19.72
C ALA A 45 7.86 -10.62 18.24
N TRP A 46 7.25 -9.49 17.94
CA TRP A 46 7.07 -8.99 16.57
C TRP A 46 8.41 -8.58 15.94
N ARG A 47 9.29 -7.90 16.70
CA ARG A 47 10.65 -7.53 16.23
C ARG A 47 11.53 -8.75 15.96
N LYS A 48 11.45 -9.78 16.81
CA LYS A 48 12.14 -11.06 16.56
C LYS A 48 11.60 -11.76 15.31
N GLY A 49 10.28 -11.69 15.09
CA GLY A 49 9.63 -12.19 13.88
C GLY A 49 10.16 -11.52 12.61
N VAL A 50 10.25 -10.19 12.57
CA VAL A 50 10.83 -9.43 11.43
C VAL A 50 12.24 -9.90 11.09
N ILE A 51 13.12 -10.06 12.08
CA ILE A 51 14.51 -10.48 11.85
C ILE A 51 14.57 -11.93 11.36
N SER A 52 13.79 -12.84 11.95
CA SER A 52 13.73 -14.23 11.52
C SER A 52 13.19 -14.36 10.10
N GLU A 53 12.24 -13.51 9.71
CA GLU A 53 11.67 -13.54 8.37
C GLU A 53 12.58 -12.93 7.31
N ILE A 54 13.30 -11.85 7.65
CA ILE A 54 14.37 -11.32 6.80
C ILE A 54 15.42 -12.41 6.58
N ARG A 55 15.82 -13.12 7.64
CA ARG A 55 16.76 -14.26 7.52
C ARG A 55 16.19 -15.39 6.66
N TRP A 56 14.90 -15.70 6.77
CA TRP A 56 14.22 -16.66 5.88
C TRP A 56 14.25 -16.21 4.40
N TYR A 57 13.99 -14.94 4.12
CA TYR A 57 14.08 -14.40 2.76
C TYR A 57 15.50 -14.43 2.21
N PHE A 58 16.51 -14.26 3.06
CA PHE A 58 17.93 -14.42 2.71
C PHE A 58 18.42 -15.88 2.77
N PHE A 59 17.54 -16.88 2.92
CA PHE A 59 17.87 -18.31 3.00
C PHE A 59 18.81 -18.69 4.17
N LEU A 60 18.87 -17.87 5.21
CA LEU A 60 19.67 -18.07 6.43
C LEU A 60 18.94 -18.92 7.50
N GLU A 61 17.69 -19.30 7.27
CA GLU A 61 16.87 -20.12 8.17
C GLU A 61 16.26 -21.29 7.38
N LYS A 62 16.17 -22.49 7.98
CA LYS A 62 15.72 -23.73 7.29
C LYS A 62 14.20 -23.90 7.24
N GLU A 63 13.44 -23.27 8.13
CA GLU A 63 11.98 -23.40 8.20
C GLU A 63 11.29 -22.04 8.40
N ALA A 64 10.20 -21.83 7.66
CA ALA A 64 9.34 -20.66 7.83
C ALA A 64 8.50 -20.78 9.11
N HIS A 65 8.51 -19.73 9.94
CA HIS A 65 7.60 -19.65 11.09
C HIS A 65 6.15 -19.52 10.61
N ARG A 66 5.25 -20.36 11.14
CA ARG A 66 3.81 -20.31 10.79
C ARG A 66 3.15 -19.11 11.48
N TYR A 67 2.87 -18.05 10.71
CA TYR A 67 2.01 -16.95 11.15
C TYR A 67 0.55 -17.20 10.72
N TYR A 68 -0.37 -17.11 11.68
CA TYR A 68 -1.81 -17.26 11.43
C TYR A 68 -2.39 -16.05 10.64
N GLY A 69 -1.73 -14.89 10.66
CA GLY A 69 -2.09 -13.67 9.91
C GLY A 69 -1.08 -13.30 8.82
N HIS A 70 -0.73 -12.01 8.71
CA HIS A 70 0.39 -11.56 7.89
C HIS A 70 1.71 -11.80 8.61
N ASN A 71 2.72 -12.23 7.84
CA ASN A 71 4.11 -12.15 8.25
C ASN A 71 4.46 -10.69 8.66
N PRO A 72 5.20 -10.45 9.75
CA PRO A 72 5.62 -9.12 10.20
C PRO A 72 6.22 -8.21 9.12
N VAL A 73 7.06 -8.75 8.22
CA VAL A 73 7.65 -8.05 7.08
C VAL A 73 6.60 -7.74 6.01
N ALA A 74 5.73 -8.70 5.70
CA ALA A 74 4.64 -8.49 4.74
C ALA A 74 3.64 -7.43 5.25
N GLY A 75 3.34 -7.43 6.55
CA GLY A 75 2.49 -6.42 7.19
C GLY A 75 3.07 -5.01 7.09
N LEU A 76 4.38 -4.85 7.30
CA LEU A 76 5.05 -3.56 7.08
C LEU A 76 4.98 -3.11 5.63
N ALA A 77 5.20 -4.03 4.70
CA ALA A 77 5.18 -3.73 3.27
C ALA A 77 3.79 -3.27 2.83
N VAL A 78 2.72 -3.95 3.27
CA VAL A 78 1.33 -3.56 2.99
C VAL A 78 0.98 -2.23 3.66
N MET A 79 1.42 -1.99 4.90
CA MET A 79 1.21 -0.71 5.57
C MET A 79 1.93 0.44 4.84
N PHE A 80 3.17 0.22 4.37
CA PHE A 80 3.90 1.18 3.56
C PHE A 80 3.17 1.49 2.26
N TYR A 81 2.70 0.46 1.54
CA TYR A 81 1.91 0.62 0.32
C TYR A 81 0.62 1.41 0.58
N PHE A 82 -0.04 1.14 1.70
CA PHE A 82 -1.26 1.85 2.10
C PHE A 82 -1.02 3.34 2.32
N TRP A 83 0.00 3.72 3.12
CA TRP A 83 0.36 5.12 3.33
C TRP A 83 0.82 5.81 2.05
N MET A 84 1.60 5.11 1.22
CA MET A 84 2.00 5.63 -0.09
C MET A 84 0.78 5.90 -0.98
N SER A 85 -0.21 5.01 -0.98
CA SER A 85 -1.45 5.19 -1.74
C SER A 85 -2.23 6.42 -1.28
N VAL A 86 -2.31 6.69 0.03
CA VAL A 86 -2.91 7.92 0.58
C VAL A 86 -2.16 9.15 0.10
N LEU A 87 -0.81 9.15 0.16
CA LEU A 87 0.00 10.26 -0.33
C LEU A 87 -0.19 10.51 -1.83
N MET A 88 -0.32 9.45 -2.63
CA MET A 88 -0.58 9.54 -4.07
C MET A 88 -1.96 10.14 -4.36
N VAL A 89 -2.99 9.75 -3.60
CA VAL A 89 -4.33 10.33 -3.70
C VAL A 89 -4.30 11.82 -3.35
N CYS A 90 -3.71 12.19 -2.21
CA CYS A 90 -3.67 13.58 -1.77
C CYS A 90 -2.87 14.46 -2.75
N SER A 91 -1.69 14.01 -3.18
CA SER A 91 -0.87 14.77 -4.14
C SER A 91 -1.51 14.83 -5.53
N GLY A 92 -2.18 13.76 -5.96
CA GLY A 92 -2.92 13.71 -7.21
C GLY A 92 -4.10 14.69 -7.23
N PHE A 93 -4.89 14.74 -6.15
CA PHE A 93 -6.00 15.70 -6.04
C PHE A 93 -5.53 17.14 -5.91
N ALA A 94 -4.39 17.40 -5.26
CA ALA A 94 -3.80 18.73 -5.22
C ALA A 94 -3.44 19.24 -6.62
N LEU A 95 -2.74 18.42 -7.42
CA LEU A 95 -2.37 18.74 -8.80
C LEU A 95 -3.61 18.83 -9.72
N TYR A 96 -4.61 17.99 -9.50
CA TYR A 96 -5.88 18.06 -10.22
C TYR A 96 -6.65 19.35 -9.89
N GLY A 97 -6.66 19.76 -8.62
CA GLY A 97 -7.30 20.99 -8.15
C GLY A 97 -6.67 22.25 -8.74
N GLU A 98 -5.34 22.27 -8.91
CA GLU A 98 -4.66 23.36 -9.62
C GLU A 98 -5.15 23.50 -11.07
N GLY A 99 -5.36 22.39 -11.78
CA GLY A 99 -5.90 22.40 -13.14
C GLY A 99 -7.38 22.75 -13.24
N LEU A 100 -8.16 22.58 -12.16
CA LEU A 100 -9.57 22.97 -12.09
C LEU A 100 -9.77 24.44 -11.66
N GLY A 101 -8.76 25.05 -11.05
CA GLY A 101 -8.82 26.39 -10.49
C GLY A 101 -8.92 26.41 -8.96
N THR A 102 -8.52 27.52 -8.36
CA THR A 102 -8.41 27.71 -6.91
C THR A 102 -9.75 27.65 -6.17
N ASP A 103 -10.85 27.92 -6.87
CA ASP A 103 -12.20 27.86 -6.31
C ASP A 103 -12.73 26.43 -6.23
N SER A 104 -12.05 25.46 -6.84
CA SER A 104 -12.47 24.06 -6.85
C SER A 104 -12.36 23.40 -5.45
N TRP A 105 -13.27 22.48 -5.17
CA TRP A 105 -13.26 21.69 -3.93
C TRP A 105 -11.93 20.95 -3.72
N ALA A 106 -11.33 20.45 -4.81
CA ALA A 106 -10.07 19.70 -4.77
C ALA A 106 -8.91 20.62 -4.32
N TYR A 107 -8.85 21.86 -4.80
CA TYR A 107 -7.85 22.82 -4.35
C TYR A 107 -8.06 23.23 -2.90
N GLN A 108 -9.31 23.45 -2.48
CA GLN A 108 -9.62 23.80 -1.09
C GLN A 108 -9.19 22.71 -0.09
N TRP A 109 -9.39 21.43 -0.45
CA TRP A 109 -9.12 20.31 0.45
C TRP A 109 -7.68 19.80 0.38
N PHE A 110 -7.03 19.86 -0.79
CA PHE A 110 -5.69 19.27 -1.01
C PHE A 110 -4.61 20.28 -1.37
N GLY A 111 -4.95 21.54 -1.63
CA GLY A 111 -4.00 22.59 -2.02
C GLY A 111 -2.93 22.89 -0.97
N TRP A 112 -3.11 22.46 0.29
CA TRP A 112 -2.06 22.50 1.30
C TRP A 112 -0.81 21.69 0.92
N MET A 113 -0.93 20.64 0.09
CA MET A 113 0.25 19.89 -0.36
C MET A 113 1.17 20.70 -1.28
N ILE A 114 0.60 21.56 -2.13
CA ILE A 114 1.37 22.49 -2.96
C ILE A 114 2.06 23.54 -2.07
N ARG A 115 1.40 23.98 -1.00
CA ARG A 115 2.01 24.91 -0.02
C ARG A 115 3.18 24.26 0.71
N LEU A 116 3.09 22.97 1.05
CA LEU A 116 4.20 22.23 1.68
C LEU A 116 5.42 22.08 0.78
N THR A 117 5.26 22.06 -0.54
CA THR A 117 6.37 22.05 -1.51
C THR A 117 6.91 23.45 -1.81
N GLY A 118 6.58 24.46 -0.98
CA GLY A 118 7.04 25.83 -1.16
C GLY A 118 6.25 26.62 -2.22
N ASN A 119 4.99 26.25 -2.44
CA ASN A 119 4.13 26.75 -3.54
C ASN A 119 4.64 26.37 -4.94
N ASP A 120 5.56 25.42 -5.04
CA ASP A 120 6.02 24.89 -6.33
C ASP A 120 5.22 23.62 -6.70
N SER A 121 4.39 23.75 -7.72
CA SER A 121 3.64 22.63 -8.30
C SER A 121 4.55 21.63 -9.00
N LEU A 122 5.66 22.08 -9.60
CA LEU A 122 6.60 21.20 -10.28
C LEU A 122 7.28 20.24 -9.29
N ALA A 123 7.66 20.74 -8.12
CA ALA A 123 8.13 19.90 -7.02
C ALA A 123 7.09 18.85 -6.61
N LEU A 124 5.80 19.20 -6.54
CA LEU A 124 4.75 18.23 -6.21
C LEU A 124 4.57 17.17 -7.32
N HIS A 125 4.67 17.56 -8.59
CA HIS A 125 4.72 16.63 -9.73
C HIS A 125 5.90 15.66 -9.63
N PHE A 126 7.06 16.12 -9.19
CA PHE A 126 8.23 15.26 -8.95
C PHE A 126 7.94 14.25 -7.84
N TRP A 127 7.44 14.69 -6.69
CA TRP A 127 7.10 13.81 -5.56
C TRP A 127 6.03 12.77 -5.93
N HIS A 128 4.99 13.18 -6.65
CA HIS A 128 3.95 12.26 -7.14
C HIS A 128 4.53 11.20 -8.08
N ARG A 129 5.42 11.59 -9.00
CA ARG A 129 6.08 10.63 -9.90
C ARG A 129 7.05 9.71 -9.16
N LEU A 130 7.73 10.21 -8.14
CA LEU A 130 8.58 9.40 -7.28
C LEU A 130 7.75 8.36 -6.50
N GLY A 131 6.58 8.74 -5.99
CA GLY A 131 5.63 7.83 -5.35
C GLY A 131 5.15 6.71 -6.29
N MET A 132 4.90 7.02 -7.56
CA MET A 132 4.59 6.01 -8.59
C MET A 132 5.71 4.97 -8.71
N TRP A 133 6.98 5.38 -8.73
CA TRP A 133 8.11 4.45 -8.78
C TRP A 133 8.20 3.54 -7.55
N PHE A 134 7.94 4.08 -6.34
CA PHE A 134 7.87 3.27 -5.14
C PHE A 134 6.74 2.23 -5.18
N ILE A 135 5.57 2.60 -5.70
CA ILE A 135 4.47 1.66 -5.90
C ILE A 135 4.84 0.56 -6.90
N ILE A 136 5.46 0.91 -8.03
CA ILE A 136 5.91 -0.07 -9.02
C ILE A 136 6.91 -1.05 -8.40
N ALA A 137 7.91 -0.55 -7.66
CA ALA A 137 8.88 -1.39 -6.96
C ALA A 137 8.21 -2.31 -5.93
N PHE A 138 7.25 -1.79 -5.16
CA PHE A 138 6.45 -2.58 -4.24
C PHE A 138 5.67 -3.68 -4.97
N VAL A 139 5.00 -3.38 -6.08
CA VAL A 139 4.24 -4.38 -6.86
C VAL A 139 5.16 -5.51 -7.34
N ILE A 140 6.33 -5.18 -7.87
CA ILE A 140 7.32 -6.19 -8.30
C ILE A 140 7.72 -7.09 -7.13
N ALA A 141 8.10 -6.49 -5.99
CA ALA A 141 8.49 -7.24 -4.81
C ALA A 141 7.33 -8.08 -4.23
N HIS A 142 6.12 -7.54 -4.23
CA HIS A 142 4.92 -8.20 -3.73
C HIS A 142 4.54 -9.41 -4.60
N VAL A 143 4.55 -9.26 -5.92
CA VAL A 143 4.28 -10.38 -6.84
C VAL A 143 5.34 -11.47 -6.70
N TYR A 144 6.62 -11.10 -6.64
CA TYR A 144 7.70 -12.07 -6.42
C TYR A 144 7.54 -12.83 -5.11
N THR A 145 7.30 -12.13 -4.00
CA THR A 145 7.14 -12.77 -2.69
C THR A 145 5.89 -13.62 -2.61
N ALA A 146 4.78 -13.20 -3.21
CA ALA A 146 3.55 -14.00 -3.28
C ALA A 146 3.75 -15.31 -4.03
N ILE A 147 4.42 -15.27 -5.21
CA ILE A 147 4.73 -16.47 -6.00
C ILE A 147 5.74 -17.36 -5.27
N ARG A 148 6.80 -16.78 -4.70
CA ARG A 148 7.82 -17.52 -3.95
C ARG A 148 7.18 -18.26 -2.77
N GLU A 149 6.33 -17.59 -2.02
CA GLU A 149 5.68 -18.19 -0.85
C GLU A 149 4.70 -19.29 -1.27
N ASP A 150 3.96 -19.13 -2.36
CA ASP A 150 3.05 -20.18 -2.87
C ASP A 150 3.79 -21.44 -3.34
N ILE A 151 5.01 -21.29 -3.89
CA ILE A 151 5.84 -22.43 -4.35
C ILE A 151 6.62 -23.08 -3.20
N MET A 152 7.21 -22.27 -2.31
CA MET A 152 8.16 -22.73 -1.28
C MET A 152 7.48 -23.09 0.05
N SER A 153 6.32 -22.50 0.34
CA SER A 153 5.58 -22.72 1.58
C SER A 153 4.52 -23.79 1.38
N ARG A 154 4.15 -24.50 2.46
CA ARG A 154 2.98 -25.41 2.44
C ARG A 154 1.65 -24.68 2.60
N GLN A 155 1.63 -23.38 2.32
CA GLN A 155 0.48 -22.50 2.46
C GLN A 155 0.10 -21.97 1.09
N SER A 156 -1.17 -22.10 0.74
CA SER A 156 -1.71 -21.55 -0.51
C SER A 156 -2.05 -20.08 -0.33
N VAL A 157 -1.12 -19.18 -0.64
CA VAL A 157 -1.32 -17.74 -0.45
C VAL A 157 -2.13 -17.15 -1.60
N ILE A 158 -1.87 -17.59 -2.83
CA ILE A 158 -2.57 -17.09 -4.03
C ILE A 158 -4.00 -17.66 -4.08
N SER A 159 -4.16 -18.94 -3.71
CA SER A 159 -5.48 -19.59 -3.69
C SER A 159 -6.45 -18.89 -2.73
N VAL A 160 -5.97 -18.36 -1.59
CA VAL A 160 -6.80 -17.59 -0.66
C VAL A 160 -7.29 -16.27 -1.28
N MET A 161 -6.46 -15.60 -2.09
CA MET A 161 -6.86 -14.34 -2.73
C MET A 161 -7.98 -14.53 -3.75
N ILE A 162 -8.04 -15.70 -4.40
CA ILE A 162 -9.04 -16.01 -5.44
C ILE A 162 -10.27 -16.72 -4.84
N SER A 163 -10.05 -17.71 -3.99
CA SER A 163 -11.12 -18.59 -3.48
C SER A 163 -11.63 -18.21 -2.09
N GLY A 164 -10.87 -17.40 -1.34
CA GLY A 164 -11.16 -17.07 0.06
C GLY A 164 -10.82 -18.16 1.08
N TRP A 165 -10.45 -19.37 0.65
CA TRP A 165 -10.16 -20.51 1.53
C TRP A 165 -8.67 -20.75 1.69
N ARG A 166 -8.19 -20.88 2.95
CA ARG A 166 -6.79 -21.16 3.27
C ARG A 166 -6.60 -22.64 3.56
N TRP A 167 -5.87 -23.31 2.67
CA TRP A 167 -5.51 -24.72 2.83
C TRP A 167 -4.09 -24.84 3.36
N PHE A 168 -3.91 -25.67 4.39
CA PHE A 168 -2.60 -26.03 4.94
C PHE A 168 -2.27 -27.47 4.52
N ARG A 169 -1.09 -27.70 3.92
CA ARG A 169 -0.54 -29.04 3.63
C ARG A 169 0.64 -29.37 4.56
#